data_AF-A0AAU4SXH4-F1
#
_entry.id   AF-A0AAU4SXH4-F1
#
_cell.length_a   1.000
_cell.length_b   1.000
_cell.length_c   1.000
_cell.angle_alpha   90.00
_cell.angle_beta   90.00
_cell.angle_gamma   90.00
#
_symmetry.space_group_name_H-M   'P 1'
#
loop_
_entity.id
_entity.type
_entity.pdbx_description
1 polymer ?
#
loop_
_entity_poly.entity_id
_entity_poly.type
_entity_poly.pdbx_seq_one_letter_code
_entity_poly.pdbx_strand_id
1 'polypeptide(L)'
;MTSKLDLARRHLGRVPVSQPLPKTDAEAASIRDEVVAAFEAVQQRTYYSLQELIEKHRDPADDLSLADLAFVHMPGGHAPMVDFHDNPWMGELLHTLRDSRVPVSLICHAPIALTSARYRVGDEGTVTTDERHAFKGANITTVPRYGERMMLETGVSQGARRGHPPDLLRRRGAQERRIRRRPHPEHLRRQGCLGRRARPAHRQRAPVRRRSGRTPRRDPARRTRRRRRTTVPKD
;
A
#
# COMPACT_ATOMS: atom_id res chain seq x y z
N MET A 1 -21.97 3.30 -25.13
CA MET A 1 -21.60 2.27 -24.12
C MET A 1 -20.19 1.72 -24.29
N THR A 2 -19.57 1.87 -25.47
CA THR A 2 -18.26 1.31 -25.85
C THR A 2 -17.08 1.70 -24.96
N SER A 3 -17.02 2.95 -24.49
CA SER A 3 -15.81 3.48 -23.81
C SER A 3 -15.40 2.76 -22.52
N LYS A 4 -16.35 2.20 -21.75
CA LYS A 4 -16.04 1.48 -20.50
C LYS A 4 -15.58 0.05 -20.75
N LEU A 5 -16.19 -0.64 -21.70
CA LEU A 5 -15.79 -2.00 -22.09
C LEU A 5 -14.42 -1.99 -22.78
N ASP A 6 -14.16 -0.98 -23.61
CA ASP A 6 -12.85 -0.78 -24.23
C ASP A 6 -11.75 -0.55 -23.19
N LEU A 7 -12.06 0.27 -22.17
CA LEU A 7 -11.15 0.52 -21.05
C LEU A 7 -10.90 -0.76 -20.26
N ALA A 8 -11.95 -1.52 -19.94
CA ALA A 8 -11.85 -2.78 -19.22
C ALA A 8 -10.98 -3.79 -19.98
N ARG A 9 -11.22 -4.01 -21.27
CA ARG A 9 -10.38 -4.88 -22.13
C ARG A 9 -8.92 -4.45 -22.14
N ARG A 10 -8.68 -3.14 -22.31
CA ARG A 10 -7.32 -2.59 -22.37
C ARG A 10 -6.54 -2.92 -21.11
N HIS A 11 -7.14 -2.72 -19.94
CA HIS A 11 -6.45 -2.87 -18.66
C HIS A 11 -6.49 -4.29 -18.11
N LEU A 12 -7.57 -5.03 -18.35
CA LEU A 12 -7.76 -6.36 -17.80
C LEU A 12 -7.21 -7.47 -18.70
N GLY A 13 -7.07 -7.23 -20.01
CA GLY A 13 -6.74 -8.29 -20.97
C GLY A 13 -7.85 -9.33 -21.04
N ARG A 14 -7.52 -10.56 -21.46
CA ARG A 14 -8.48 -11.66 -21.54
C ARG A 14 -8.94 -12.08 -20.15
N VAL A 15 -10.24 -12.01 -19.90
CA VAL A 15 -10.88 -12.42 -18.64
C VAL A 15 -12.07 -13.32 -18.96
N PRO A 16 -12.23 -14.46 -18.27
CA PRO A 16 -13.42 -15.30 -18.43
C PRO A 16 -14.67 -14.57 -17.95
N VAL A 17 -15.70 -14.54 -18.78
CA VAL A 17 -17.01 -13.97 -18.43
C VAL A 17 -17.89 -15.12 -17.95
N SER A 18 -18.43 -15.00 -16.75
CA SER A 18 -19.28 -16.05 -16.17
C SER A 18 -20.55 -16.27 -17.01
N GLN A 19 -21.17 -17.44 -16.83
CA GLN A 19 -22.53 -17.64 -17.30
C GLN A 19 -23.49 -16.70 -16.56
N PRO A 20 -24.61 -16.28 -17.19
CA PRO A 20 -25.64 -15.50 -16.50
C PRO A 20 -26.12 -16.24 -15.26
N LEU A 21 -26.20 -15.52 -14.14
CA LEU A 21 -26.77 -16.05 -12.90
C LEU A 21 -28.30 -15.91 -12.91
N PRO A 22 -29.02 -16.65 -12.06
CA PRO A 22 -30.45 -16.43 -11.87
C PRO A 22 -30.73 -14.95 -11.55
N LYS A 23 -31.74 -14.37 -12.20
CA LYS A 23 -32.10 -12.93 -12.12
C LYS A 23 -31.08 -11.97 -12.74
N THR A 24 -30.22 -12.43 -13.65
CA THR A 24 -29.47 -11.51 -14.52
C THR A 24 -30.47 -10.65 -15.30
N ASP A 25 -30.23 -9.34 -15.31
CA ASP A 25 -31.05 -8.39 -16.05
C ASP A 25 -31.03 -8.68 -17.56
N ALA A 26 -32.14 -8.39 -18.26
CA ALA A 26 -32.29 -8.71 -19.67
C ALA A 26 -31.32 -7.94 -20.57
N GLU A 27 -30.99 -6.68 -20.24
CA GLU A 27 -30.00 -5.90 -20.95
C GLU A 27 -28.62 -6.55 -20.82
N ALA A 28 -28.23 -6.90 -19.58
CA ALA A 28 -26.96 -7.57 -19.30
C ALA A 28 -26.85 -8.94 -19.99
N ALA A 29 -27.95 -9.70 -20.05
CA ALA A 29 -28.00 -10.97 -20.76
C ALA A 29 -27.84 -10.77 -22.29
N SER A 30 -28.48 -9.74 -22.85
CA SER A 30 -28.46 -9.48 -24.30
C SER A 30 -27.08 -9.10 -24.85
N ILE A 31 -26.24 -8.43 -24.05
CA ILE A 31 -24.90 -8.00 -24.46
C ILE A 31 -23.81 -9.04 -24.15
N ARG A 32 -24.13 -10.15 -23.48
CA ARG A 32 -23.11 -11.07 -22.95
C ARG A 32 -22.18 -11.61 -24.02
N ASP A 33 -22.73 -12.09 -25.14
CA ASP A 33 -21.93 -12.75 -26.17
C ASP A 33 -20.97 -11.77 -26.87
N GLU A 34 -21.40 -10.51 -27.03
CA GLU A 34 -20.52 -9.42 -27.47
C GLU A 34 -19.37 -9.20 -26.46
N VAL A 35 -19.68 -9.14 -25.16
CA VAL A 35 -18.67 -8.97 -24.11
C VAL A 35 -17.69 -10.15 -24.08
N VAL A 36 -18.19 -11.39 -24.22
CA VAL A 36 -17.34 -12.60 -24.30
C VAL A 36 -16.39 -12.50 -25.49
N ALA A 37 -16.90 -12.29 -26.69
CA ALA A 37 -16.10 -12.18 -27.90
C ALA A 37 -15.05 -11.04 -27.79
N ALA A 38 -15.45 -9.93 -27.16
CA ALA A 38 -14.55 -8.83 -26.90
C ALA A 38 -13.41 -9.25 -25.94
N PHE A 39 -13.68 -9.90 -24.82
CA PHE A 39 -12.59 -10.32 -23.93
C PHE A 39 -11.73 -11.46 -24.49
N GLU A 40 -12.26 -12.33 -25.36
CA GLU A 40 -11.47 -13.38 -26.03
C GLU A 40 -10.50 -12.85 -27.08
N ALA A 41 -10.80 -11.71 -27.70
CA ALA A 41 -9.98 -11.12 -28.76
C ALA A 41 -8.75 -10.34 -28.24
N VAL A 42 -8.50 -10.29 -26.93
CA VAL A 42 -7.33 -9.60 -26.33
C VAL A 42 -6.36 -10.59 -25.71
N GLN A 43 -5.11 -10.17 -25.53
CA GLN A 43 -4.09 -11.00 -24.88
C GLN A 43 -4.43 -11.20 -23.40
N GLN A 44 -4.18 -12.40 -22.89
CA GLN A 44 -4.27 -12.68 -21.47
C GLN A 44 -3.18 -11.93 -20.70
N ARG A 45 -3.56 -11.36 -19.56
CA ARG A 45 -2.64 -10.76 -18.59
C ARG A 45 -2.42 -11.71 -17.44
N THR A 46 -1.23 -11.68 -16.87
CA THR A 46 -0.91 -12.44 -15.67
C THR A 46 -1.40 -11.69 -14.45
N TYR A 47 -2.21 -12.38 -13.63
CA TYR A 47 -2.64 -11.91 -12.32
C TYR A 47 -2.04 -12.85 -11.29
N TYR A 48 -1.10 -12.34 -10.50
CA TYR A 48 -0.50 -13.12 -9.44
C TYR A 48 -1.46 -13.23 -8.25
N SER A 49 -1.56 -14.43 -7.71
CA SER A 49 -2.13 -14.69 -6.41
C SER A 49 -1.28 -14.02 -5.31
N LEU A 50 -1.86 -13.89 -4.11
CA LEU A 50 -1.12 -13.36 -2.95
C LEU A 50 0.12 -14.19 -2.64
N GLN A 51 0.04 -15.51 -2.82
CA GLN A 51 1.15 -16.42 -2.62
C GLN A 51 2.26 -16.15 -3.64
N GLU A 52 1.94 -16.13 -4.93
CA GLU A 52 2.94 -15.87 -5.98
C GLU A 52 3.60 -14.50 -5.82
N LEU A 53 2.87 -13.47 -5.39
CA LEU A 53 3.47 -12.15 -5.11
C LEU A 53 4.51 -12.21 -3.97
N ILE A 54 4.24 -12.97 -2.91
CA ILE A 54 5.16 -13.14 -1.80
C ILE A 54 6.37 -13.99 -2.20
N GLU A 55 6.14 -15.09 -2.92
CA GLU A 55 7.20 -15.96 -3.42
C GLU A 55 8.15 -15.19 -4.34
N LYS A 56 7.61 -14.42 -5.28
CA LYS A 56 8.41 -13.55 -6.16
C LYS A 56 9.20 -12.50 -5.39
N HIS A 57 8.58 -11.84 -4.42
CA HIS A 57 9.30 -10.87 -3.58
C HIS A 57 10.45 -11.47 -2.77
N ARG A 58 10.37 -12.75 -2.43
CA ARG A 58 11.42 -13.47 -1.67
C ARG A 58 12.52 -14.00 -2.57
N ASP A 59 12.25 -14.23 -3.85
CA ASP A 59 13.23 -14.72 -4.81
C ASP A 59 14.18 -13.58 -5.22
N PRO A 60 15.47 -13.63 -4.85
CA PRO A 60 16.44 -12.60 -5.24
C PRO A 60 16.72 -12.59 -6.75
N ALA A 61 16.31 -13.62 -7.50
CA ALA A 61 16.44 -13.67 -8.95
C ALA A 61 15.20 -13.14 -9.69
N ASP A 62 14.09 -12.85 -9.01
CA ASP A 62 12.91 -12.25 -9.61
C ASP A 62 13.00 -10.71 -9.57
N ASP A 63 12.49 -10.07 -10.61
CA ASP A 63 12.48 -8.61 -10.73
C ASP A 63 11.39 -7.94 -9.86
N LEU A 64 10.38 -8.71 -9.39
CA LEU A 64 9.27 -8.18 -8.61
C LEU A 64 9.64 -8.10 -7.14
N SER A 65 9.82 -6.87 -6.65
CA SER A 65 9.90 -6.58 -5.22
C SER A 65 8.70 -5.76 -4.74
N LEU A 66 8.03 -6.25 -3.70
CA LEU A 66 6.97 -5.49 -3.04
C LEU A 66 7.49 -4.19 -2.43
N ALA A 67 8.79 -4.11 -2.08
CA ALA A 67 9.40 -2.91 -1.50
C ALA A 67 9.55 -1.75 -2.51
N ASP A 68 9.50 -2.04 -3.82
CA ASP A 68 9.60 -1.03 -4.87
C ASP A 68 8.24 -0.38 -5.19
N LEU A 69 7.17 -0.90 -4.61
CA LEU A 69 5.84 -0.33 -4.77
C LEU A 69 5.71 0.98 -3.98
N ALA A 70 5.31 2.05 -4.65
CA ALA A 70 5.01 3.31 -3.98
C ALA A 70 3.78 3.23 -3.07
N PHE A 71 2.83 2.32 -3.38
CA PHE A 71 1.53 2.21 -2.72
C PHE A 71 0.79 0.93 -3.15
N VAL A 72 0.00 0.35 -2.25
CA VAL A 72 -0.93 -0.74 -2.55
C VAL A 72 -2.37 -0.32 -2.26
N HIS A 73 -3.25 -0.51 -3.24
CA HIS A 73 -4.68 -0.25 -3.12
C HIS A 73 -5.47 -1.55 -3.14
N MET A 74 -6.32 -1.76 -2.14
CA MET A 74 -7.29 -2.86 -2.12
C MET A 74 -8.70 -2.26 -2.27
N PRO A 75 -9.33 -2.41 -3.45
CA PRO A 75 -10.65 -1.85 -3.70
C PRO A 75 -11.73 -2.57 -2.91
N GLY A 76 -12.89 -1.92 -2.83
CA GLY A 76 -14.06 -2.41 -2.10
C GLY A 76 -14.86 -3.49 -2.83
N GLY A 77 -16.15 -3.56 -2.50
CA GLY A 77 -17.04 -4.63 -2.94
C GLY A 77 -17.18 -5.73 -1.87
N HIS A 78 -17.98 -6.77 -2.12
CA HIS A 78 -18.17 -7.87 -1.17
C HIS A 78 -17.13 -8.99 -1.30
N ALA A 79 -16.46 -9.11 -2.45
CA ALA A 79 -15.43 -10.14 -2.68
C ALA A 79 -14.32 -10.21 -1.60
N PRO A 80 -13.81 -9.08 -1.04
CA PRO A 80 -12.88 -9.11 0.08
C PRO A 80 -13.31 -9.95 1.29
N MET A 81 -14.62 -10.08 1.54
CA MET A 81 -15.15 -10.89 2.64
C MET A 81 -14.90 -12.39 2.46
N VAL A 82 -14.67 -12.81 1.22
CA VAL A 82 -14.31 -14.19 0.88
C VAL A 82 -12.79 -14.31 0.75
N ASP A 83 -12.18 -13.41 -0.02
CA ASP A 83 -10.79 -13.59 -0.47
C ASP A 83 -9.75 -13.14 0.58
N PHE A 84 -10.07 -12.11 1.36
CA PHE A 84 -9.11 -11.50 2.29
C PHE A 84 -9.31 -11.96 3.74
N HIS A 85 -10.50 -12.42 4.08
CA HIS A 85 -10.84 -12.82 5.43
C HIS A 85 -10.14 -14.13 5.82
N ASP A 86 -9.34 -14.08 6.89
CA ASP A 86 -8.66 -15.24 7.48
C ASP A 86 -7.76 -16.00 6.49
N ASN A 87 -7.07 -15.24 5.63
CA ASN A 87 -6.16 -15.75 4.60
C ASN A 87 -4.69 -15.55 5.05
N PRO A 88 -3.91 -16.63 5.28
CA PRO A 88 -2.52 -16.50 5.73
C PRO A 88 -1.62 -15.67 4.82
N TRP A 89 -1.75 -15.82 3.50
CA TRP A 89 -0.97 -15.06 2.52
C TRP A 89 -1.33 -13.58 2.48
N MET A 90 -2.59 -13.23 2.80
CA MET A 90 -2.97 -11.83 3.02
C MET A 90 -2.29 -11.26 4.27
N GLY A 91 -2.19 -12.06 5.34
CA GLY A 91 -1.45 -11.70 6.53
C GLY A 91 0.01 -11.40 6.22
N GLU A 92 0.68 -12.33 5.52
CA GLU A 92 2.07 -12.15 5.11
C GLU A 92 2.26 -10.93 4.23
N LEU A 93 1.41 -10.73 3.21
CA LEU A 93 1.45 -9.54 2.35
C LEU A 93 1.37 -8.25 3.17
N LEU A 94 0.46 -8.15 4.14
CA LEU A 94 0.32 -6.96 4.98
C LEU A 94 1.58 -6.69 5.79
N HIS A 95 2.20 -7.73 6.36
CA HIS A 95 3.45 -7.60 7.11
C HIS A 95 4.61 -7.20 6.21
N THR A 96 4.78 -7.85 5.06
CA THR A 96 5.82 -7.53 4.08
C THR A 96 5.73 -6.08 3.60
N LEU A 97 4.52 -5.60 3.26
CA LEU A 97 4.30 -4.22 2.86
C LEU A 97 4.61 -3.25 3.98
N ARG A 98 4.21 -3.56 5.22
CA ARG A 98 4.51 -2.73 6.39
C ARG A 98 6.00 -2.64 6.66
N ASP A 99 6.70 -3.77 6.65
CA ASP A 99 8.14 -3.84 6.95
C ASP A 99 8.96 -3.13 5.85
N SER A 100 8.46 -3.17 4.61
CA SER A 100 8.97 -2.40 3.48
C SER A 100 8.54 -0.92 3.47
N ARG A 101 7.73 -0.49 4.45
CA ARG A 101 7.15 0.87 4.55
C ARG A 101 6.30 1.30 3.36
N VAL A 102 5.68 0.34 2.68
CA VAL A 102 4.75 0.58 1.58
C VAL A 102 3.36 0.90 2.15
N PRO A 103 2.79 2.08 1.87
CA PRO A 103 1.46 2.43 2.35
C PRO A 103 0.39 1.56 1.69
N VAL A 104 -0.60 1.14 2.50
CA VAL A 104 -1.75 0.34 2.04
C VAL A 104 -3.03 1.15 2.25
N SER A 105 -3.87 1.32 1.22
CA SER A 105 -5.25 1.78 1.43
C SER A 105 -6.27 0.69 1.18
N LEU A 106 -7.21 0.63 2.11
CA LEU A 106 -8.30 -0.32 2.16
C LEU A 106 -9.60 0.48 2.16
N ILE A 107 -10.53 0.17 1.26
CA ILE A 107 -11.82 0.88 1.18
C ILE A 107 -13.00 -0.09 1.26
N CYS A 108 -14.15 0.40 1.74
CA CYS A 108 -15.39 -0.36 1.83
C CYS A 108 -15.24 -1.63 2.71
N HIS A 109 -15.28 -2.85 2.15
CA HIS A 109 -15.10 -4.11 2.88
C HIS A 109 -13.64 -4.60 2.88
N ALA A 110 -12.76 -4.04 2.05
CA ALA A 110 -11.34 -4.41 2.02
C ALA A 110 -10.63 -4.33 3.39
N PRO A 111 -11.02 -3.46 4.35
CA PRO A 111 -10.45 -3.48 5.70
C PRO A 111 -10.52 -4.84 6.40
N ILE A 112 -11.39 -5.77 5.96
CA ILE A 112 -11.42 -7.14 6.47
C ILE A 112 -10.09 -7.88 6.31
N ALA A 113 -9.24 -7.48 5.36
CA ALA A 113 -7.88 -8.00 5.21
C ALA A 113 -7.07 -7.94 6.51
N LEU A 114 -7.33 -6.94 7.37
CA LEU A 114 -6.63 -6.80 8.65
C LEU A 114 -6.93 -7.92 9.65
N THR A 115 -8.00 -8.72 9.47
CA THR A 115 -8.22 -9.92 10.31
C THR A 115 -7.19 -11.00 10.04
N SER A 116 -6.58 -10.96 8.85
CA SER A 116 -5.51 -11.87 8.43
C SER A 116 -4.14 -11.46 8.96
N ALA A 117 -3.98 -10.24 9.49
CA ALA A 117 -2.71 -9.75 10.02
C ALA A 117 -2.19 -10.53 11.25
N ARG A 118 -3.00 -11.43 11.83
CA ARG A 118 -2.50 -12.39 12.83
C ARG A 118 -1.58 -13.44 12.23
N TYR A 119 -1.63 -13.69 10.92
CA TYR A 119 -0.86 -14.72 10.26
C TYR A 119 0.48 -14.20 9.76
N ARG A 120 1.49 -15.08 9.80
CA ARG A 120 2.77 -14.99 9.08
C ARG A 120 3.00 -16.31 8.36
N VAL A 121 3.66 -16.26 7.21
CA VAL A 121 3.97 -17.46 6.42
C VAL A 121 5.48 -17.55 6.28
N GLY A 122 6.10 -18.67 6.67
CA GLY A 122 7.53 -18.93 6.51
C GLY A 122 7.92 -19.18 5.04
N ASP A 123 9.20 -19.39 4.78
CA ASP A 123 9.72 -19.63 3.43
C ASP A 123 9.25 -20.98 2.87
N GLU A 124 9.12 -21.96 3.75
CA GLU A 124 8.58 -23.30 3.47
C GLU A 124 7.04 -23.37 3.51
N GLY A 125 6.35 -22.22 3.61
CA GLY A 125 4.89 -22.15 3.68
C GLY A 125 4.30 -22.40 5.07
N THR A 126 5.11 -22.57 6.12
CA THR A 126 4.63 -22.76 7.49
C THR A 126 3.84 -21.55 7.96
N VAL A 127 2.59 -21.74 8.36
CA VAL A 127 1.75 -20.67 8.88
C VAL A 127 1.90 -20.56 10.39
N THR A 128 2.25 -19.38 10.88
CA THR A 128 2.27 -19.06 12.31
C THR A 128 1.28 -17.94 12.65
N THR A 129 0.88 -17.86 13.91
CA THR A 129 -0.07 -16.85 14.40
C THR A 129 0.54 -16.00 15.51
N ASP A 130 0.41 -14.68 15.39
CA ASP A 130 0.77 -13.70 16.42
C ASP A 130 -0.42 -12.80 16.75
N GLU A 131 -1.00 -12.98 17.94
CA GLU A 131 -2.11 -12.17 18.46
C GLU A 131 -1.68 -10.76 18.92
N ARG A 132 -0.37 -10.45 18.90
CA ARG A 132 0.21 -9.13 19.21
C ARG A 132 0.79 -8.44 17.97
N HIS A 133 0.36 -8.86 16.79
CA HIS A 133 0.75 -8.29 15.51
C HIS A 133 0.61 -6.76 15.45
N ALA A 134 1.42 -6.11 14.61
CA ALA A 134 1.56 -4.67 14.57
C ALA A 134 0.32 -3.88 14.08
N PHE A 135 -0.69 -4.56 13.55
CA PHE A 135 -1.95 -3.97 13.12
C PHE A 135 -3.01 -3.96 14.23
N LYS A 136 -2.74 -4.58 15.37
CA LYS A 136 -3.65 -4.58 16.52
C LYS A 136 -3.87 -3.16 17.02
N GLY A 137 -5.12 -2.78 17.24
CA GLY A 137 -5.48 -1.42 17.65
C GLY A 137 -5.35 -0.37 16.54
N ALA A 138 -5.13 -0.78 15.28
CA ALA A 138 -5.15 0.15 14.15
C ALA A 138 -6.50 0.90 14.08
N ASN A 139 -6.41 2.21 13.83
CA ASN A 139 -7.56 3.06 13.64
C ASN A 139 -7.99 3.02 12.18
N ILE A 140 -9.18 2.47 11.92
CA ILE A 140 -9.68 2.28 10.56
C ILE A 140 -11.10 2.83 10.40
N THR A 141 -11.43 3.15 9.16
CA THR A 141 -12.80 3.42 8.72
C THR A 141 -13.19 2.31 7.75
N THR A 142 -14.40 1.77 7.92
CA THR A 142 -14.95 0.67 7.11
C THR A 142 -16.44 0.93 6.86
N VAL A 143 -17.09 0.07 6.08
CA VAL A 143 -18.54 0.14 5.87
C VAL A 143 -19.29 0.12 7.20
N PRO A 144 -20.25 1.05 7.41
CA PRO A 144 -21.01 1.11 8.65
C PRO A 144 -22.04 -0.01 8.72
N ARG A 145 -22.25 -0.54 9.93
CA ARG A 145 -23.19 -1.65 10.17
C ARG A 145 -24.61 -1.45 9.67
N TYR A 146 -25.06 -0.22 9.75
CA TYR A 146 -26.37 0.15 9.28
C TYR A 146 -26.49 0.07 7.74
N GLY A 147 -25.44 0.46 7.01
CA GLY A 147 -25.45 0.46 5.56
C GLY A 147 -25.52 -0.94 4.96
N GLU A 148 -24.76 -1.89 5.52
CA GLU A 148 -24.78 -3.29 5.06
C GLU A 148 -26.12 -3.97 5.36
N ARG A 149 -26.67 -3.77 6.56
CA ARG A 149 -28.00 -4.29 6.91
C ARG A 149 -29.09 -3.77 6.00
N MET A 150 -29.07 -2.48 5.68
CA MET A 150 -30.02 -1.89 4.73
C MET A 150 -29.90 -2.52 3.34
N MET A 151 -28.68 -2.73 2.83
CA MET A 151 -28.46 -3.36 1.52
C MET A 151 -28.86 -4.84 1.47
N LEU A 152 -28.73 -5.56 2.59
CA LEU A 152 -29.21 -6.93 2.75
C LEU A 152 -30.75 -6.98 2.76
N GLU A 153 -31.38 -6.05 3.47
CA GLU A 153 -32.84 -5.93 3.55
C GLU A 153 -33.46 -5.52 2.20
N THR A 154 -32.76 -4.71 1.39
CA THR A 154 -33.20 -4.35 0.02
C THR A 154 -32.79 -5.37 -1.05
N GLY A 155 -32.19 -6.51 -0.68
CA GLY A 155 -31.92 -7.63 -1.59
C GLY A 155 -30.72 -7.48 -2.53
N VAL A 156 -29.87 -6.46 -2.35
CA VAL A 156 -28.70 -6.18 -3.23
C VAL A 156 -27.52 -7.12 -2.95
N SER A 157 -27.48 -7.77 -1.79
CA SER A 157 -26.39 -8.63 -1.36
C SER A 157 -26.89 -10.01 -0.92
N GLN A 158 -27.44 -10.81 -1.84
CA GLN A 158 -27.77 -12.21 -1.56
C GLN A 158 -26.57 -13.12 -1.90
N GLY A 159 -25.67 -13.33 -0.93
CA GLY A 159 -24.55 -14.28 -1.06
C GLY A 159 -23.63 -14.30 0.16
N ALA A 160 -23.36 -15.50 0.68
CA ALA A 160 -22.48 -15.87 1.81
C ALA A 160 -22.56 -14.99 3.08
N ARG A 161 -23.27 -15.47 4.10
CA ARG A 161 -23.28 -14.91 5.46
C ARG A 161 -21.95 -15.15 6.19
N ARG A 162 -20.87 -14.50 5.76
CA ARG A 162 -19.67 -14.33 6.59
C ARG A 162 -19.87 -13.02 7.33
N GLY A 163 -19.79 -13.05 8.67
CA GLY A 163 -20.29 -11.98 9.55
C GLY A 163 -19.85 -10.56 9.19
N HIS A 164 -20.52 -9.58 9.78
CA HIS A 164 -20.35 -8.16 9.47
C HIS A 164 -18.88 -7.68 9.64
N PRO A 165 -18.28 -6.92 8.69
CA PRO A 165 -16.85 -6.57 8.73
C PRO A 165 -16.43 -5.81 10.00
N PRO A 166 -17.14 -4.76 10.45
CA PRO A 166 -16.93 -4.18 11.78
C PRO A 166 -16.88 -5.17 12.95
N ASP A 167 -17.76 -6.18 12.96
CA ASP A 167 -17.83 -7.14 14.07
C ASP A 167 -16.61 -8.07 14.05
N LEU A 168 -16.22 -8.53 12.86
CA LEU A 168 -15.03 -9.35 12.66
C LEU A 168 -13.74 -8.58 13.01
N LEU A 169 -13.65 -7.32 12.62
CA LEU A 169 -12.51 -6.45 12.91
C LEU A 169 -12.40 -6.14 14.41
N ARG A 170 -13.52 -5.87 15.10
CA ARG A 170 -13.54 -5.68 16.56
C ARG A 170 -13.11 -6.91 17.32
N ARG A 171 -13.58 -8.10 16.91
CA ARG A 171 -13.13 -9.39 17.49
C ARG A 171 -11.62 -9.58 17.38
N ARG A 172 -10.99 -8.97 16.37
CA ARG A 172 -9.54 -8.97 16.15
C ARG A 172 -8.82 -7.73 16.71
N GLY A 173 -9.49 -6.94 17.54
CA GLY A 173 -8.87 -5.82 18.26
C GLY A 173 -8.63 -4.56 17.43
N ALA A 174 -9.21 -4.42 16.24
CA ALA A 174 -9.19 -3.16 15.49
C ALA A 174 -10.19 -2.15 16.08
N GLN A 175 -9.85 -0.85 16.00
CA GLN A 175 -10.73 0.22 16.44
C GLN A 175 -11.38 0.92 15.25
N GLU A 176 -12.69 0.71 15.11
CA GLU A 176 -13.51 1.39 14.11
C GLU A 176 -13.78 2.84 14.55
N ARG A 177 -13.45 3.81 13.68
CA ARG A 177 -13.94 5.18 13.84
C ARG A 177 -15.33 5.31 13.21
N ARG A 178 -16.33 5.59 14.05
CA ARG A 178 -17.65 6.02 13.57
C ARG A 178 -17.51 7.33 12.80
N ILE A 179 -17.99 7.37 11.56
CA ILE A 179 -18.17 8.63 10.83
C ILE A 179 -19.25 9.42 11.56
N ARG A 180 -18.86 10.37 12.42
CA ARG A 180 -19.79 11.38 12.93
C ARG A 180 -20.05 12.33 11.76
N ARG A 181 -21.28 12.37 11.24
CA ARG A 181 -21.73 13.49 10.41
C ARG A 181 -21.67 14.74 11.29
N ARG A 182 -20.59 15.51 11.19
CA ARG A 182 -20.61 16.89 11.70
C ARG A 182 -21.37 17.71 10.65
N PRO A 183 -22.41 18.47 11.01
CA PRO A 183 -22.94 19.47 10.09
C PRO A 183 -21.80 20.41 9.74
N HIS A 184 -21.65 20.68 8.44
CA HIS A 184 -20.62 21.54 7.89
C HIS A 184 -20.72 22.93 8.54
N PRO A 185 -19.69 23.45 9.22
CA PRO A 185 -19.53 24.88 9.36
C PRO A 185 -18.69 25.34 8.17
N GLU A 186 -19.22 26.26 7.38
CA GLU A 186 -18.40 27.12 6.53
C GLU A 186 -17.32 27.76 7.41
N HIS A 187 -16.05 27.49 7.10
CA HIS A 187 -14.79 28.12 7.53
C HIS A 187 -13.76 27.09 8.00
N LEU A 188 -12.95 26.60 7.06
CA LEU A 188 -11.61 26.10 7.35
C LEU A 188 -10.57 26.93 6.58
N ARG A 189 -10.31 28.14 7.08
CA ARG A 189 -9.00 28.78 6.89
C ARG A 189 -8.02 28.14 7.88
N ARG A 190 -6.91 27.63 7.33
CA ARG A 190 -5.59 27.39 7.96
C ARG A 190 -5.55 26.66 9.31
N GLN A 191 -5.09 25.42 9.27
CA GLN A 191 -4.19 24.77 10.25
C GLN A 191 -3.61 23.57 9.48
N GLY A 192 -2.33 23.50 9.11
CA GLY A 192 -1.14 23.82 9.87
C GLY A 192 -0.40 22.51 10.08
N CYS A 193 0.46 22.12 9.12
CA CYS A 193 1.38 21.01 9.25
C CYS A 193 2.25 21.20 10.50
N LEU A 194 2.06 20.38 11.53
CA LEU A 194 2.90 20.35 12.72
C LEU A 194 3.76 19.10 12.68
N GLY A 195 4.89 19.25 11.98
CA GLY A 195 6.08 18.44 12.22
C GLY A 195 6.56 18.65 13.65
N ARG A 196 6.80 17.54 14.35
CA ARG A 196 7.42 17.55 15.68
C ARG A 196 8.87 17.99 15.54
N ARG A 197 9.23 19.01 16.32
CA ARG A 197 10.59 19.55 16.46
C ARG A 197 11.48 18.51 17.15
N ALA A 198 12.58 18.13 16.51
CA ALA A 198 13.75 17.58 17.18
C ALA A 198 14.59 18.74 17.75
N ARG A 199 15.03 18.64 19.00
CA ARG A 199 16.01 19.55 19.60
C ARG A 199 17.42 19.13 19.14
N PRO A 200 18.29 20.04 18.66
CA PRO A 200 19.69 19.71 18.45
C PRO A 200 20.53 20.10 19.66
N ALA A 201 21.31 19.14 20.16
CA ALA A 201 22.44 19.37 21.03
C ALA A 201 23.72 19.22 20.20
N HIS A 202 24.36 20.32 19.81
CA HIS A 202 25.79 20.56 19.99
C HIS A 202 26.23 21.87 19.33
N ARG A 203 27.04 22.62 20.08
CA ARG A 203 27.82 23.78 19.67
C ARG A 203 28.66 23.49 18.43
N GLN A 204 28.72 24.45 17.49
CA GLN A 204 29.97 24.88 16.86
C GLN A 204 29.81 26.26 16.20
N ARG A 205 30.92 27.01 16.19
CA ARG A 205 31.04 28.47 16.06
C ARG A 205 30.84 29.00 14.63
N ALA A 206 30.40 30.26 14.54
CA ALA A 206 30.27 31.03 13.31
C ALA A 206 31.63 31.39 12.66
N PRO A 207 31.70 31.53 11.32
CA PRO A 207 32.76 32.29 10.68
C PRO A 207 32.28 33.67 10.22
N VAL A 208 33.18 34.62 10.47
CA VAL A 208 33.11 36.07 10.20
C VAL A 208 33.15 36.37 8.70
N ARG A 209 32.29 37.28 8.24
CA ARG A 209 32.35 37.92 6.91
C ARG A 209 33.67 38.72 6.77
N ARG A 210 34.40 38.53 5.67
CA ARG A 210 35.39 39.51 5.19
C ARG A 210 35.20 39.82 3.71
N ARG A 211 35.19 41.13 3.44
CA ARG A 211 35.18 41.80 2.12
C ARG A 211 36.44 41.44 1.33
N SER A 212 36.29 41.14 0.05
CA SER A 212 37.36 41.04 -0.93
C SER A 212 37.56 42.40 -1.63
N GLY A 213 38.81 42.86 -1.71
CA GLY A 213 39.17 44.06 -2.48
C GLY A 213 40.58 44.57 -2.18
N ARG A 214 41.58 44.05 -2.91
CA ARG A 214 42.67 44.77 -3.61
C ARG A 214 43.88 43.88 -3.88
N THR A 215 44.43 44.08 -5.07
CA THR A 215 45.54 43.45 -5.78
C THR A 215 46.93 43.65 -5.14
N PRO A 216 47.94 42.81 -5.48
CA PRO A 216 49.23 42.76 -4.80
C PRO A 216 50.31 43.64 -5.46
N ARG A 217 51.29 44.09 -4.67
CA ARG A 217 52.59 44.61 -5.14
C ARG A 217 53.75 43.93 -4.38
N ARG A 218 54.63 43.33 -5.19
CA ARG A 218 56.11 43.18 -5.08
C ARG A 218 56.73 42.31 -3.96
N ASP A 219 57.43 41.29 -4.44
CA ASP A 219 58.65 40.60 -3.94
C ASP A 219 59.79 41.60 -3.57
N PRO A 220 60.91 41.27 -2.86
CA PRO A 220 61.60 39.96 -2.83
C PRO A 220 62.34 39.51 -1.53
N ALA A 221 62.87 38.27 -1.59
CA ALA A 221 64.15 37.78 -1.04
C ALA A 221 64.28 37.30 0.43
N ARG A 222 64.53 35.99 0.59
CA ARG A 222 65.76 35.35 1.17
C ARG A 222 65.50 33.85 1.37
N ARG A 223 66.05 32.95 0.54
CA ARG A 223 67.37 32.26 0.70
C ARG A 223 67.70 31.78 2.11
N THR A 224 67.56 30.46 2.35
CA THR A 224 68.57 29.53 2.93
C THR A 224 68.02 28.10 2.80
N ARG A 225 68.39 27.29 1.81
CA ARG A 225 69.47 26.26 1.82
C ARG A 225 69.67 25.49 3.14
N ARG A 226 69.22 24.23 3.17
CA ARG A 226 70.00 22.98 3.44
C ARG A 226 69.05 21.79 3.21
N ARG A 227 69.22 20.91 2.19
CA ARG A 227 70.13 19.74 2.11
C ARG A 227 70.07 18.93 3.41
N ARG A 228 69.67 17.65 3.47
CA ARG A 228 69.95 16.46 2.65
C ARG A 228 68.97 15.35 3.09
N ARG A 229 68.32 14.65 2.15
CA ARG A 229 68.63 13.28 1.64
C ARG A 229 68.24 12.12 2.58
N THR A 230 67.26 11.35 2.08
CA THR A 230 67.19 9.86 1.93
C THR A 230 67.30 9.02 3.21
N THR A 231 66.39 8.09 3.48
CA THR A 231 66.15 6.85 2.70
C THR A 231 64.74 6.26 2.91
N VAL A 232 64.34 5.42 1.95
CA VAL A 232 63.14 4.57 1.81
C VAL A 232 63.65 3.09 1.87
N PRO A 233 62.86 2.00 1.85
CA PRO A 233 61.71 1.51 2.64
C PRO A 233 61.97 0.11 3.30
N LYS A 234 60.88 -0.57 3.72
CA LYS A 234 60.63 -2.00 4.03
C LYS A 234 60.54 -2.32 5.53
N ASP A 235 59.54 -3.04 6.06
CA ASP A 235 58.50 -3.92 5.48
C ASP A 235 57.08 -3.56 6.00
#